data_AF-A0A9W8S868-F1
#
_entry.id   AF-A0A9W8S868-F1
#
_cell.length_a   1.000
_cell.length_b   1.000
_cell.length_c   1.000
_cell.angle_alpha   90.00
_cell.angle_beta   90.00
_cell.angle_gamma   90.00
#
_symmetry.space_group_name_H-M   'P 1'
#
loop_
_entity.id
_entity.type
_entity.pdbx_description
1 polymer ?
#
loop_
_entity_poly.entity_id
_entity_poly.type
_entity_poly.pdbx_seq_one_letter_code
_entity_poly.pdbx_strand_id
1 'polypeptide(L)'
;MPIRLVKASDEDLPAIARIATSAFHPDTDALSRRLFPAHLQPKDIPDGEAAYDWRAARKASSLASAESHLVVAVDDEKEHDERIVGFCLWDAPPAAGGESGPSREIQCAALDKEAFNQMKATVNQDAIETFGEGGIAGVWPPTIRDEA
;
A
#
# COMPACT_ATOMS: atom_id res chain seq x y z
N MET A 1 1.13 -11.88 25.52
CA MET A 1 1.20 -11.14 24.25
C MET A 1 -0.15 -11.10 23.50
N PRO A 2 -1.13 -10.32 24.00
CA PRO A 2 -2.32 -9.99 23.23
C PRO A 2 -2.00 -8.87 22.23
N ILE A 3 -2.02 -9.18 20.93
CA ILE A 3 -1.96 -8.17 19.86
C ILE A 3 -3.39 -7.68 19.60
N ARG A 4 -3.59 -6.35 19.59
CA ARG A 4 -4.89 -5.74 19.26
C ARG A 4 -4.84 -5.12 17.88
N LEU A 5 -5.95 -5.23 17.15
CA LEU A 5 -6.14 -4.55 15.87
C LEU A 5 -6.93 -3.27 16.09
N VAL A 6 -6.40 -2.13 15.66
CA VAL A 6 -7.08 -0.83 15.77
C VAL A 6 -6.99 -0.07 14.45
N LYS A 7 -7.97 0.80 14.18
CA LYS A 7 -7.91 1.70 13.04
C LYS A 7 -6.67 2.59 13.17
N ALA A 8 -5.91 2.73 12.09
CA ALA A 8 -4.75 3.59 12.05
C ALA A 8 -5.13 5.07 12.15
N SER A 9 -4.20 5.85 12.68
CA SER A 9 -4.24 7.32 12.76
C SER A 9 -3.00 7.93 12.09
N ASP A 10 -2.97 9.25 11.95
CA ASP A 10 -1.81 9.95 11.37
C ASP A 10 -0.53 9.72 12.19
N GLU A 11 -0.66 9.53 13.52
CA GLU A 11 0.46 9.27 14.43
C GLU A 11 1.14 7.93 14.14
N ASP A 12 0.42 6.97 13.53
CA ASP A 12 0.94 5.65 13.21
C ASP A 12 1.74 5.62 11.89
N LEU A 13 1.60 6.65 11.04
CA LEU A 13 2.20 6.66 9.69
C LEU A 13 3.72 6.42 9.65
N PRO A 14 4.54 7.00 10.55
CA PRO A 14 5.97 6.71 10.57
C PRO A 14 6.28 5.23 10.84
N ALA A 15 5.58 4.61 11.80
CA ALA A 15 5.76 3.20 12.11
C ALA A 15 5.30 2.30 10.96
N ILE A 16 4.17 2.63 10.33
CA ILE A 16 3.66 1.92 9.15
C ILE A 16 4.66 2.00 7.99
N ALA A 17 5.20 3.19 7.70
CA ALA A 17 6.17 3.38 6.63
C ALA A 17 7.46 2.59 6.89
N ARG A 18 7.97 2.62 8.13
CA ARG A 18 9.13 1.82 8.55
C ARG A 18 8.89 0.32 8.37
N ILE A 19 7.75 -0.19 8.83
CA ILE A 19 7.39 -1.61 8.68
C ILE A 19 7.27 -1.97 7.20
N ALA A 20 6.61 -1.14 6.38
CA ALA A 20 6.50 -1.38 4.95
C ALA A 20 7.87 -1.37 4.26
N THR A 21 8.77 -0.48 4.65
CA THR A 21 10.12 -0.42 4.08
C THR A 21 10.94 -1.65 4.40
N SER A 22 10.88 -2.12 5.64
CA SER A 22 11.56 -3.35 6.05
C SER A 22 10.94 -4.60 5.42
N ALA A 23 9.61 -4.73 5.41
CA ALA A 23 8.91 -5.91 4.89
C ALA A 23 9.06 -6.07 3.37
N PHE A 24 9.16 -4.95 2.63
CA PHE A 24 9.31 -4.92 1.18
C PHE A 24 10.71 -4.43 0.78
N HIS A 25 11.74 -4.85 1.49
CA HIS A 25 13.11 -4.47 1.17
C HIS A 25 13.53 -5.03 -0.21
N PRO A 26 14.22 -4.27 -1.09
CA PRO A 26 14.68 -4.76 -2.39
C PRO A 26 15.54 -6.03 -2.37
N ASP A 27 16.21 -6.31 -1.25
CA ASP A 27 16.99 -7.55 -1.09
C ASP A 27 16.11 -8.80 -1.03
N THR A 28 14.89 -8.67 -0.52
CA THR A 28 13.96 -9.79 -0.30
C THR A 28 12.72 -9.74 -1.18
N ASP A 29 12.32 -8.55 -1.64
CA ASP A 29 11.14 -8.33 -2.48
C ASP A 29 11.52 -7.96 -3.92
N ALA A 30 11.22 -8.86 -4.86
CA ALA A 30 11.58 -8.70 -6.27
C ALA A 30 10.85 -7.52 -6.93
N LEU A 31 9.61 -7.24 -6.51
CA LEU A 31 8.86 -6.09 -7.02
C LEU A 31 9.53 -4.78 -6.58
N SER A 32 9.85 -4.63 -5.30
CA SER A 32 10.55 -3.44 -4.79
C SER A 32 11.92 -3.27 -5.45
N ARG A 33 12.66 -4.36 -5.71
CA ARG A 33 13.92 -4.29 -6.47
C ARG A 33 13.73 -3.73 -7.89
N ARG A 34 12.64 -4.09 -8.56
CA ARG A 34 12.34 -3.58 -9.90
C ARG A 34 11.82 -2.15 -9.89
N LEU A 35 11.03 -1.77 -8.88
CA LEU A 35 10.49 -0.42 -8.75
C LEU A 35 11.53 0.59 -8.25
N PHE A 36 12.51 0.15 -7.46
CA PHE A 36 13.53 0.99 -6.85
C PHE A 36 14.93 0.46 -7.18
N PRO A 37 15.35 0.48 -8.45
CA PRO A 37 16.60 -0.13 -8.89
C PRO A 37 17.82 0.64 -8.37
N ALA A 38 18.92 -0.07 -8.11
CA ALA A 38 20.15 0.47 -7.52
C ALA A 38 20.72 1.73 -8.22
N HIS A 39 20.54 1.87 -9.53
CA HIS A 39 21.04 3.02 -10.28
C HIS A 39 20.23 4.31 -10.07
N LEU A 40 19.02 4.24 -9.51
CA LEU A 40 18.19 5.38 -9.14
C LEU A 40 18.23 5.69 -7.63
N GLN A 41 18.88 4.83 -6.84
CA GLN A 41 19.05 5.04 -5.40
C GLN A 41 19.99 6.23 -5.14
N PRO A 42 19.63 7.17 -4.25
CA PRO A 42 20.55 8.18 -3.76
C PRO A 42 21.77 7.51 -3.10
N LYS A 43 22.96 8.08 -3.32
CA LYS A 43 24.23 7.48 -2.85
C LYS A 43 24.49 7.68 -1.35
N ASP A 44 23.73 8.57 -0.73
CA ASP A 44 23.88 9.06 0.62
C ASP A 44 22.92 8.41 1.62
N ILE A 45 22.03 7.53 1.17
CA ILE A 45 21.12 6.78 2.03
C ILE A 45 21.37 5.27 1.92
N PRO A 46 21.07 4.49 2.98
CA PRO A 46 21.16 3.04 2.93
C PRO A 46 20.30 2.47 1.80
N ASP A 47 20.75 1.35 1.24
CA ASP A 47 19.97 0.63 0.22
C ASP A 47 18.58 0.25 0.76
N GLY A 48 17.57 0.27 -0.10
CA GLY A 48 16.18 0.02 0.26
C GLY A 48 15.44 1.13 1.01
N GLU A 49 16.14 2.13 1.56
CA GLU A 49 15.52 3.24 2.30
C GLU A 49 14.95 4.35 1.40
N ALA A 50 15.39 4.46 0.14
CA ALA A 50 14.85 5.50 -0.77
C ALA A 50 13.36 5.39 -1.05
N ALA A 51 12.78 4.22 -0.81
CA ALA A 51 11.36 3.98 -0.95
C ALA A 51 10.55 4.44 0.27
N TYR A 52 11.19 4.82 1.39
CA TYR A 52 10.52 5.20 2.62
C TYR A 52 9.55 6.37 2.40
N ASP A 53 10.01 7.49 1.86
CA ASP A 53 9.17 8.68 1.64
C ASP A 53 8.00 8.39 0.68
N TRP A 54 8.27 7.61 -0.37
CA TRP A 54 7.23 7.19 -1.30
C TRP A 54 6.18 6.31 -0.62
N ARG A 55 6.60 5.35 0.22
CA ARG A 55 5.70 4.49 0.98
C ARG A 55 4.91 5.31 1.99
N ALA A 56 5.56 6.20 2.74
CA ALA A 56 4.91 7.07 3.71
C ALA A 56 3.81 7.91 3.04
N ALA A 57 4.12 8.58 1.93
CA ALA A 57 3.15 9.36 1.18
C ALA A 57 1.99 8.50 0.63
N ARG A 58 2.26 7.27 0.18
CA ARG A 58 1.22 6.37 -0.30
C ARG A 58 0.29 5.93 0.83
N LYS A 59 0.83 5.64 2.02
CA LYS A 59 0.03 5.27 3.19
C LYS A 59 -0.77 6.45 3.74
N ALA A 60 -0.21 7.66 3.74
CA ALA A 60 -0.94 8.89 4.07
C ALA A 60 -2.11 9.13 3.10
N SER A 61 -1.89 8.93 1.80
CA SER A 61 -2.96 9.03 0.79
C SER A 61 -4.06 7.99 1.01
N SER A 62 -3.71 6.75 1.37
CA SER A 62 -4.69 5.72 1.71
C SER A 62 -5.43 6.05 3.00
N LEU A 63 -4.75 6.51 4.05
CA LEU A 63 -5.40 6.86 5.32
C LEU A 63 -6.45 7.97 5.16
N ALA A 64 -6.20 8.92 4.25
CA ALA A 64 -7.12 10.01 3.93
C ALA A 64 -8.29 9.59 3.01
N SER A 65 -8.25 8.40 2.41
CA SER A 65 -9.29 7.91 1.50
C SER A 65 -10.44 7.28 2.27
N ALA A 66 -11.68 7.63 1.90
CA ALA A 66 -12.87 7.00 2.47
C ALA A 66 -13.05 5.54 2.05
N GLU A 67 -12.47 5.17 0.91
CA GLU A 67 -12.55 3.82 0.32
C GLU A 67 -11.41 2.91 0.81
N SER A 68 -10.45 3.43 1.56
CA SER A 68 -9.30 2.67 2.05
C SER A 68 -9.44 2.37 3.54
N HIS A 69 -9.07 1.16 3.93
CA HIS A 69 -9.06 0.71 5.30
C HIS A 69 -7.63 0.40 5.72
N LEU A 70 -7.09 1.21 6.63
CA LEU A 70 -5.77 1.02 7.22
C LEU A 70 -5.93 0.68 8.70
N VAL A 71 -5.47 -0.51 9.09
CA VAL A 71 -5.53 -1.05 10.46
C VAL A 71 -4.12 -1.41 10.90
N VAL A 72 -3.79 -1.11 12.16
CA VAL A 72 -2.50 -1.43 12.77
C VAL A 72 -2.65 -2.51 13.84
N ALA A 73 -1.62 -3.35 13.94
CA ALA A 73 -1.45 -4.33 15.00
C ALA A 73 -0.61 -3.71 16.13
N VAL A 74 -1.19 -3.64 17.31
CA VAL A 74 -0.64 -2.98 18.50
C VAL A 74 -0.26 -4.06 19.52
N ASP A 75 1.01 -4.06 19.92
CA ASP A 75 1.51 -4.84 21.03
C ASP A 75 1.63 -3.92 22.26
N ASP A 76 0.73 -4.07 23.23
CA ASP A 76 0.69 -3.22 24.43
C ASP A 76 1.82 -3.54 25.42
N GLU A 77 2.56 -4.63 25.23
CA GLU A 77 3.76 -4.94 26.03
C GLU A 77 4.98 -4.11 25.56
N LYS A 78 4.89 -3.44 24.40
CA LYS A 78 5.94 -2.56 23.84
C LYS A 78 5.60 -1.09 24.07
N GLU A 79 6.65 -0.28 24.28
CA GLU A 79 6.53 1.15 24.47
C GLU A 79 6.87 1.93 23.19
N HIS A 80 6.37 3.17 23.10
CA HIS A 80 6.71 4.14 22.06
C HIS A 80 6.61 3.57 20.62
N ASP A 81 7.61 3.83 19.78
CA ASP A 81 7.63 3.55 18.34
C ASP A 81 7.69 2.05 17.99
N GLU A 82 7.87 1.19 18.99
CA GLU A 82 7.86 -0.26 18.82
C GLU A 82 6.48 -0.88 19.04
N ARG A 83 5.53 -0.10 19.58
CA ARG A 83 4.18 -0.57 19.90
C ARG A 83 3.41 -1.06 18.66
N ILE A 84 3.62 -0.42 17.52
CA ILE A 84 3.06 -0.87 16.24
C ILE A 84 3.96 -1.95 15.66
N VAL A 85 3.44 -3.17 15.58
CA VAL A 85 4.19 -4.37 15.12
C VAL A 85 3.78 -4.84 13.73
N GLY A 86 2.72 -4.28 13.16
CA GLY A 86 2.24 -4.63 11.83
C GLY A 86 1.10 -3.73 11.38
N PHE A 87 0.74 -3.83 10.11
CA PHE A 87 -0.44 -3.16 9.57
C PHE A 87 -1.04 -3.98 8.43
N CYS A 88 -2.31 -3.73 8.15
CA CYS A 88 -2.99 -4.20 6.96
C CYS A 88 -3.68 -3.01 6.27
N LEU A 89 -3.62 -3.02 4.94
CA LEU A 89 -4.26 -2.04 4.08
C LEU A 89 -5.06 -2.80 3.02
N TRP A 90 -6.32 -2.44 2.88
CA TRP A 90 -7.16 -2.88 1.77
C TRP A 90 -8.07 -1.74 1.34
N ASP A 91 -8.47 -1.77 0.07
CA ASP A 91 -9.42 -0.83 -0.49
C ASP A 91 -10.76 -1.54 -0.68
N ALA A 92 -11.86 -0.86 -0.37
CA ALA A 92 -13.18 -1.26 -0.81
C ALA A 92 -13.25 -1.11 -2.34
N PRO A 93 -13.90 -2.03 -3.07
CA PRO A 93 -13.99 -1.89 -4.51
C PRO A 93 -14.86 -0.68 -4.85
N PRO A 94 -14.48 0.07 -5.90
CA PRO A 94 -15.20 1.26 -6.30
C PRO A 94 -16.60 0.90 -6.79
N ALA A 95 -17.59 1.71 -6.41
CA ALA A 95 -19.00 1.50 -6.77
C ALA A 95 -19.27 1.46 -8.29
N ALA A 96 -18.38 2.02 -9.11
CA ALA A 96 -18.54 2.12 -10.57
C ALA A 96 -17.34 1.59 -11.39
N GLY A 97 -16.41 0.85 -10.76
CA GLY A 97 -15.12 0.54 -11.38
C GLY A 97 -14.16 1.73 -11.35
N GLY A 98 -12.86 1.48 -11.56
CA GLY A 98 -11.82 2.52 -11.53
C GLY A 98 -10.41 1.96 -11.38
N GLU A 99 -9.40 2.82 -11.57
CA GLU A 99 -8.01 2.44 -11.33
C GLU A 99 -7.70 2.28 -9.84
N SER A 100 -6.94 1.25 -9.48
CA SER A 100 -6.32 1.14 -8.17
C SER A 100 -5.12 2.10 -8.07
N GLY A 101 -5.12 3.02 -7.11
CA GLY A 101 -3.99 3.92 -6.92
C GLY A 101 -4.18 5.02 -5.87
N PRO A 102 -3.08 5.61 -5.36
CA PRO A 102 -3.15 6.78 -4.51
C PRO A 102 -3.84 7.93 -5.24
N SER A 103 -4.63 8.73 -4.51
CA SER A 103 -5.40 9.84 -5.06
C SER A 103 -4.55 11.02 -5.53
N ARG A 104 -3.25 11.01 -5.20
CA ARG A 104 -2.26 12.02 -5.62
C ARG A 104 -0.99 11.33 -6.14
N GLU A 105 -0.43 11.89 -7.20
CA GLU A 105 0.87 11.46 -7.71
C GLU A 105 1.96 11.80 -6.69
N ILE A 106 2.72 10.79 -6.27
CA ILE A 106 3.81 10.94 -5.32
C ILE A 106 5.10 11.03 -6.11
N GLN A 107 5.75 12.20 -6.09
CA GLN A 107 7.05 12.37 -6.72
C GLN A 107 8.12 11.64 -5.89
N CYS A 108 8.80 10.69 -6.51
CA CYS A 108 9.94 9.98 -5.93
C CYS A 108 11.00 9.80 -7.02
N ALA A 109 12.18 10.37 -6.83
CA ALA A 109 13.27 10.28 -7.79
C ALA A 109 13.86 8.86 -7.90
N ALA A 110 13.77 8.10 -6.81
CA ALA A 110 14.25 6.72 -6.75
C ALA A 110 13.27 5.69 -7.34
N LEU A 111 12.04 6.11 -7.67
CA LEU A 111 11.03 5.27 -8.29
C LEU A 111 11.25 5.21 -9.80
N ASP A 112 11.42 4.00 -10.33
CA ASP A 112 11.34 3.74 -11.76
C ASP A 112 9.87 3.88 -12.22
N LYS A 113 9.56 5.05 -12.82
CA LYS A 113 8.21 5.38 -13.29
C LYS A 113 7.75 4.45 -14.41
N GLU A 114 8.65 3.97 -15.27
CA GLU A 114 8.29 3.06 -16.36
C GLU A 114 7.91 1.69 -15.79
N ALA A 115 8.73 1.16 -14.89
CA ALA A 115 8.44 -0.09 -14.19
C ALA A 115 7.14 0.00 -13.37
N PHE A 116 6.89 1.13 -12.71
CA PHE A 116 5.67 1.36 -11.96
C PHE A 116 4.42 1.38 -12.85
N ASN A 117 4.47 2.06 -13.99
CA ASN A 117 3.36 2.10 -14.94
C ASN A 117 3.12 0.73 -15.59
N GLN A 118 4.19 -0.01 -15.89
CA GLN A 118 4.08 -1.40 -16.38
C GLN A 118 3.37 -2.29 -15.35
N MET A 119 3.77 -2.20 -14.07
CA MET A 119 3.12 -2.94 -12.99
C MET A 119 1.63 -2.59 -12.88
N LYS A 120 1.28 -1.30 -12.90
CA LYS A 120 -0.13 -0.86 -12.88
C LYS A 120 -0.92 -1.45 -14.05
N ALA A 121 -0.37 -1.38 -15.25
CA ALA A 121 -1.03 -1.93 -16.44
C ALA A 121 -1.27 -3.44 -16.32
N THR A 122 -0.27 -4.21 -15.87
CA THR A 122 -0.40 -5.65 -15.65
C THR A 122 -1.45 -5.98 -14.60
N VAL A 123 -1.46 -5.30 -13.45
CA VAL A 123 -2.44 -5.54 -12.38
C VAL A 123 -3.86 -5.21 -12.83
N ASN A 124 -4.06 -4.09 -13.54
CA ASN A 124 -5.39 -3.71 -14.04
C ASN A 124 -5.89 -4.68 -15.12
N GLN A 125 -5.00 -5.15 -15.99
CA GLN A 125 -5.35 -6.14 -17.02
C GLN A 125 -5.74 -7.49 -16.39
N ASP A 126 -4.98 -7.96 -15.40
CA ASP A 126 -5.29 -9.18 -14.64
C ASP A 126 -6.64 -9.06 -13.93
N ALA A 127 -6.97 -7.89 -13.38
CA ALA A 127 -8.28 -7.64 -12.78
C ALA A 127 -9.42 -7.74 -13.79
N ILE A 128 -9.23 -7.27 -15.03
CA ILE A 128 -10.24 -7.40 -16.11
C ILE A 128 -10.40 -8.87 -16.52
N GLU A 129 -9.29 -9.58 -16.70
CA GLU A 129 -9.30 -11.00 -17.08
C GLU A 129 -9.95 -11.88 -16.02
N THR A 130 -9.75 -11.54 -14.73
CA THR A 130 -10.26 -12.31 -13.60
C THR A 130 -11.71 -11.97 -13.24
N PHE A 131 -12.07 -10.67 -13.24
CA PHE A 131 -13.35 -10.19 -12.71
C PHE A 131 -14.31 -9.63 -13.78
N GLY A 132 -13.92 -9.67 -15.06
CA GLY A 132 -14.70 -9.18 -16.20
C GLY A 132 -14.45 -7.71 -16.54
N GLU A 133 -15.20 -7.16 -17.50
CA GLU A 133 -14.99 -5.80 -18.03
C GLU A 133 -15.04 -4.69 -16.96
N GLY A 134 -15.75 -4.93 -15.84
CA GLY A 134 -15.78 -4.02 -14.69
C GLY A 134 -14.52 -4.01 -13.82
N GLY A 135 -13.56 -4.90 -14.10
CA GLY A 135 -12.31 -5.05 -13.34
C GLY A 135 -12.58 -5.25 -11.85
N ILE A 136 -11.89 -4.47 -11.00
CA ILE A 136 -12.00 -4.59 -9.54
C ILE A 136 -13.40 -4.33 -8.97
N ALA A 137 -14.33 -3.71 -9.73
CA ALA A 137 -15.72 -3.60 -9.29
C ALA A 137 -16.44 -4.97 -9.26
N GLY A 138 -15.94 -5.95 -10.00
CA GLY A 138 -16.46 -7.32 -10.01
C GLY A 138 -15.99 -8.19 -8.83
N VAL A 139 -15.11 -7.69 -7.96
CA VAL A 139 -14.57 -8.46 -6.81
C VAL A 139 -15.67 -8.86 -5.82
N TRP A 140 -16.63 -7.96 -5.57
CA TRP A 140 -17.84 -8.31 -4.83
C TRP A 140 -19.01 -8.36 -5.81
N PRO A 141 -19.74 -9.48 -5.92
CA PRO A 141 -21.00 -9.48 -6.66
C PRO A 141 -21.92 -8.40 -6.05
N PRO A 142 -22.80 -7.75 -6.84
CA PRO A 142 -23.77 -6.84 -6.28
C PRO A 142 -24.49 -7.59 -5.15
N THR A 143 -24.41 -7.02 -3.94
CA THR A 143 -25.16 -7.50 -2.77
C THR A 143 -26.54 -7.91 -3.26
N ILE A 144 -26.95 -9.14 -2.97
CA ILE A 144 -28.36 -9.52 -3.02
C ILE A 144 -29.04 -8.44 -2.19
N ARG A 145 -29.70 -7.49 -2.87
CA ARG A 145 -30.59 -6.57 -2.21
C ARG A 145 -31.64 -7.50 -1.65
N ASP A 146 -31.68 -7.65 -0.33
CA ASP A 146 -32.82 -8.26 0.33
C ASP A 146 -34.05 -7.55 -0.24
N GLU A 147 -34.81 -8.27 -1.07
CA GLU A 147 -36.15 -7.90 -1.44
C GLU A 147 -36.95 -7.97 -0.13
N ALA A 148 -37.16 -6.80 0.46
CA ALA A 148 -38.13 -6.57 1.53
C ALA A 148 -39.43 -6.03 0.92
#